data_AF-A0A182QSK8-F1
#
_entry.id   AF-A0A182QSK8-F1
#
_cell.length_a   1.000
_cell.length_b   1.000
_cell.length_c   1.000
_cell.angle_alpha   90.00
_cell.angle_beta   90.00
_cell.angle_gamma   90.00
#
_symmetry.space_group_name_H-M   'P 1'
#
loop_
_entity.id
_entity.type
_entity.pdbx_description
1 polymer ?
#
loop_
_entity_poly.entity_id
_entity_poly.type
_entity_poly.pdbx_seq_one_letter_code
_entity_poly.pdbx_strand_id
1 'polypeptide(L)'
;LCKREETRPLRPDPPGAYPAAHCQNRRNKKKNKNKKKQTKLIKQPHRPPQSTGNQKLKPANSSMHALLVVSIVCGIVTVMCDDPTTTTWYADTTFGDGMSSTESYTSLDELLSTTPSLDAAEPSPPEVHYADVVEWADTSAYDVYCKPELCLRYNRHGELEAKKHVACGFNGSFAHECPPGRMILKIDSQLRHFILHQHNEVRARLARGDEANFAAASRMPTVTWDDELANLAEINVRSCRFEHDECRSTYQFLHAGQNLAVGSYYLETNIFEIVRNLTTLWHNEYADTTQEVLDRYTTDYNATIGHYTQMISDRTVAIGCGIVIYPKKMEDFVFKMVLYACNYAITSIVGQPVYLKGETGSRCATGTSSDYAGLCSVEENQLIKPIPAYV
;
A
#
# COMPACT_ATOMS: atom_id res chain seq x y z
N LEU A 1 0.92 -8.45 77.18
CA LEU A 1 0.74 -9.83 76.66
C LEU A 1 2.08 -10.31 76.13
N CYS A 2 2.42 -11.58 76.33
CA CYS A 2 3.82 -12.01 76.45
C CYS A 2 4.39 -12.78 75.25
N LYS A 3 5.73 -12.86 75.27
CA LYS A 3 6.62 -13.87 74.68
C LYS A 3 7.06 -13.74 73.21
N ARG A 4 8.21 -14.40 73.01
CA ARG A 4 9.16 -14.49 71.89
C ARG A 4 9.57 -15.98 71.81
N GLU A 5 10.44 -16.33 70.85
CA GLU A 5 10.86 -17.70 70.44
C GLU A 5 9.92 -18.27 69.35
N GLU A 6 10.38 -18.97 68.30
CA GLU A 6 11.62 -19.77 68.15
C GLU A 6 12.48 -19.45 66.90
N THR A 7 13.37 -20.38 66.53
CA THR A 7 14.66 -20.22 65.83
C THR A 7 14.71 -20.57 64.32
N ARG A 8 15.78 -20.11 63.66
CA ARG A 8 16.30 -20.52 62.33
C ARG A 8 16.81 -22.01 62.33
N PRO A 9 17.14 -22.68 61.19
CA PRO A 9 17.92 -22.21 60.01
C PRO A 9 17.25 -22.57 58.65
N LEU A 10 17.86 -22.60 57.43
CA LEU A 10 19.21 -22.34 56.88
C LEU A 10 19.11 -21.78 55.42
N ARG A 11 19.90 -22.26 54.45
CA ARG A 11 19.81 -22.18 52.96
C ARG A 11 20.48 -23.44 52.35
N PRO A 12 20.33 -23.72 51.03
CA PRO A 12 21.35 -23.27 50.07
C PRO A 12 20.79 -22.73 48.72
N ASP A 13 21.60 -21.90 48.05
CA ASP A 13 21.47 -21.42 46.64
C ASP A 13 22.69 -21.97 45.83
N PRO A 14 22.87 -21.65 44.53
CA PRO A 14 22.11 -21.99 43.31
C PRO A 14 23.02 -22.77 42.30
N PRO A 15 22.70 -22.99 41.00
CA PRO A 15 22.79 -21.96 39.93
C PRO A 15 21.67 -22.11 38.85
N GLY A 16 21.44 -21.21 37.89
CA GLY A 16 22.13 -20.00 37.47
C GLY A 16 21.34 -19.35 36.33
N ALA A 17 21.33 -18.02 36.30
CA ALA A 17 20.67 -17.21 35.27
C ALA A 17 21.70 -16.24 34.68
N TYR A 18 21.71 -16.08 33.36
CA TYR A 18 22.47 -15.03 32.67
C TYR A 18 21.52 -14.02 32.00
N PRO A 19 21.90 -12.73 31.90
CA PRO A 19 20.94 -11.64 31.76
C PRO A 19 20.72 -11.17 30.31
N ALA A 20 19.53 -10.64 30.06
CA ALA A 20 19.26 -9.86 28.85
C ALA A 20 20.00 -8.50 28.90
N ALA A 21 20.65 -8.12 27.81
CA ALA A 21 21.42 -6.88 27.72
C ALA A 21 20.53 -5.63 27.61
N HIS A 22 20.48 -4.83 28.68
CA HIS A 22 19.84 -3.51 28.66
C HIS A 22 20.78 -2.46 28.04
N CYS A 23 20.51 -2.05 26.79
CA CYS A 23 21.20 -0.90 26.20
C CYS A 23 20.47 0.41 26.52
N GLN A 24 20.82 1.03 27.66
CA GLN A 24 20.29 2.35 28.05
C GLN A 24 20.99 3.48 27.26
N ASN A 25 20.30 4.08 26.30
CA ASN A 25 20.87 5.23 25.58
C ASN A 25 20.68 6.54 26.38
N ARG A 26 21.74 7.03 27.03
CA ARG A 26 21.71 8.23 27.87
C ARG A 26 21.62 9.52 27.04
N ARG A 27 20.60 10.33 27.29
CA ARG A 27 20.45 11.70 26.77
C ARG A 27 21.62 12.60 27.21
N ASN A 28 22.35 13.16 26.25
CA ASN A 28 23.27 14.28 26.50
C ASN A 28 22.58 15.64 26.25
N LYS A 29 21.92 16.19 27.28
CA LYS A 29 21.43 17.59 27.26
C LYS A 29 22.56 18.54 27.69
N LYS A 30 23.25 19.20 26.75
CA LYS A 30 23.99 20.43 27.08
C LYS A 30 23.04 21.62 27.10
N LYS A 31 22.78 22.14 28.30
CA LYS A 31 22.17 23.47 28.50
C LYS A 31 23.20 24.53 28.11
N ASN A 32 22.75 25.63 27.52
CA ASN A 32 23.29 26.93 27.90
C ASN A 32 22.14 27.92 28.15
N LYS A 33 22.31 28.83 29.10
CA LYS A 33 21.28 29.75 29.61
C LYS A 33 21.79 31.19 29.53
N ASN A 34 20.83 32.13 29.59
CA ASN A 34 20.99 33.59 29.81
C ASN A 34 21.26 34.44 28.55
N LYS A 35 20.73 35.67 28.43
CA LYS A 35 19.59 36.35 29.11
C LYS A 35 19.20 37.64 28.35
N LYS A 36 17.93 38.05 28.50
CA LYS A 36 17.40 39.44 28.50
C LYS A 36 17.48 40.32 27.22
N LYS A 37 16.27 40.58 26.69
CA LYS A 37 15.64 41.91 26.47
C LYS A 37 16.50 43.07 25.92
N GLN A 38 16.04 43.64 24.80
CA GLN A 38 15.60 45.05 24.79
C GLN A 38 14.55 45.34 23.70
N THR A 39 13.62 46.25 24.00
CA THR A 39 12.56 46.76 23.10
C THR A 39 12.71 48.28 22.94
N LYS A 40 12.60 48.78 21.69
CA LYS A 40 12.13 50.11 21.22
C LYS A 40 12.54 50.23 19.73
N LEU A 41 11.65 50.39 18.76
CA LEU A 41 10.72 51.50 18.39
C LEU A 41 11.28 52.31 17.19
N ILE A 42 10.37 52.67 16.26
CA ILE A 42 10.39 53.86 15.36
C ILE A 42 11.00 53.74 13.92
N LYS A 43 10.07 53.92 12.95
CA LYS A 43 10.15 54.56 11.60
C LYS A 43 10.74 53.86 10.35
N GLN A 44 9.87 53.74 9.33
CA GLN A 44 10.14 53.90 7.88
C GLN A 44 10.38 55.41 7.55
N PRO A 45 10.63 55.88 6.30
CA PRO A 45 10.71 55.18 4.99
C PRO A 45 11.89 55.63 4.08
N HIS A 46 12.04 55.04 2.88
CA HIS A 46 11.97 55.74 1.56
C HIS A 46 12.35 54.83 0.37
N ARG A 47 12.08 55.32 -0.85
CA ARG A 47 12.05 54.60 -2.15
C ARG A 47 13.28 54.99 -3.04
N PRO A 48 13.42 54.60 -4.34
CA PRO A 48 14.70 54.26 -4.98
C PRO A 48 15.28 55.42 -5.82
N PRO A 49 16.28 55.19 -6.69
CA PRO A 49 15.92 55.04 -8.12
C PRO A 49 16.76 54.10 -9.01
N GLN A 50 16.07 53.52 -10.01
CA GLN A 50 16.34 53.34 -11.45
C GLN A 50 17.77 53.38 -12.09
N SER A 51 17.79 52.78 -13.31
CA SER A 51 18.66 53.00 -14.50
C SER A 51 19.69 51.89 -14.81
N THR A 52 20.08 51.53 -16.06
CA THR A 52 19.55 51.71 -17.44
C THR A 52 20.40 50.84 -18.41
N GLY A 53 19.92 50.55 -19.64
CA GLY A 53 20.75 50.07 -20.78
C GLY A 53 20.94 48.53 -20.83
N ASN A 54 20.50 47.72 -21.81
CA ASN A 54 20.11 47.81 -23.23
C ASN A 54 21.25 47.50 -24.25
N GLN A 55 20.99 46.54 -25.17
CA GLN A 55 21.75 46.17 -26.41
C GLN A 55 23.08 45.37 -26.24
N LYS A 56 23.54 44.46 -27.14
CA LYS A 56 23.00 43.85 -28.41
C LYS A 56 23.80 42.58 -28.86
N LEU A 57 23.10 41.62 -29.49
CA LEU A 57 23.47 40.64 -30.56
C LEU A 57 24.84 39.87 -30.67
N LYS A 58 24.72 38.51 -30.68
CA LYS A 58 25.29 37.48 -31.62
C LYS A 58 26.83 37.27 -31.76
N PRO A 59 27.31 36.16 -32.38
CA PRO A 59 27.09 34.73 -32.08
C PRO A 59 28.39 33.86 -32.11
N ALA A 60 28.36 32.57 -31.71
CA ALA A 60 29.00 31.41 -32.38
C ALA A 60 29.40 30.23 -31.44
N ASN A 61 28.95 29.02 -31.85
CA ASN A 61 29.56 27.69 -31.80
C ASN A 61 30.16 27.01 -30.54
N SER A 62 29.73 25.75 -30.40
CA SER A 62 30.50 24.52 -30.08
C SER A 62 30.71 24.04 -28.63
N SER A 63 29.96 22.96 -28.34
CA SER A 63 30.49 21.64 -27.91
C SER A 63 30.33 21.18 -26.46
N MET A 64 30.07 19.87 -26.36
CA MET A 64 30.27 18.92 -25.25
C MET A 64 29.31 18.90 -24.06
N HIS A 65 28.87 17.67 -23.77
CA HIS A 65 28.05 17.23 -22.66
C HIS A 65 28.75 17.36 -21.30
N ALA A 66 27.97 17.61 -20.25
CA ALA A 66 28.23 17.10 -18.91
C ALA A 66 26.91 16.95 -18.14
N LEU A 67 26.42 15.70 -18.00
CA LEU A 67 25.31 15.38 -17.11
C LEU A 67 25.86 15.17 -15.69
N LEU A 68 25.43 16.01 -14.75
CA LEU A 68 25.73 15.87 -13.33
C LEU A 68 24.85 14.76 -12.72
N VAL A 69 25.39 13.55 -12.61
CA VAL A 69 24.80 12.47 -11.81
C VAL A 69 25.28 12.65 -10.36
N VAL A 70 24.36 13.02 -9.46
CA VAL A 70 24.62 13.06 -8.01
C VAL A 70 24.33 11.68 -7.43
N SER A 71 25.35 10.83 -7.35
CA SER A 71 25.24 9.52 -6.71
C SER A 71 25.16 9.68 -5.19
N ILE A 72 23.98 9.41 -4.60
CA ILE A 72 23.84 9.26 -3.16
C ILE A 72 24.29 7.84 -2.78
N VAL A 73 25.40 7.75 -2.06
CA VAL A 73 25.95 6.48 -1.56
C VAL A 73 25.06 5.98 -0.41
N CYS A 74 24.32 4.90 -0.64
CA CYS A 74 23.63 4.20 0.44
C CYS A 74 24.61 3.21 1.09
N GLY A 75 24.97 3.46 2.35
CA GLY A 75 25.90 2.61 3.08
C GLY A 75 25.29 1.25 3.43
N ILE A 76 25.77 0.19 2.78
CA ILE A 76 25.47 -1.19 3.17
C ILE A 76 26.31 -1.53 4.41
N VAL A 77 25.65 -1.78 5.54
CA VAL A 77 26.30 -2.40 6.71
C VAL A 77 26.07 -3.90 6.63
N THR A 78 27.03 -4.61 6.05
CA THR A 78 27.12 -6.07 6.18
C THR A 78 27.48 -6.44 7.62
N VAL A 79 26.64 -7.23 8.28
CA VAL A 79 27.04 -7.98 9.48
C VAL A 79 27.17 -9.44 9.10
N MET A 80 28.42 -9.91 8.99
CA MET A 80 28.73 -11.34 8.93
C MET A 80 28.87 -11.87 10.36
N CYS A 81 28.34 -13.06 10.61
CA CYS A 81 28.69 -13.91 11.75
C CYS A 81 28.70 -15.36 11.28
N ASP A 82 29.87 -15.85 10.88
CA ASP A 82 30.18 -17.29 10.84
C ASP A 82 30.85 -17.67 12.16
N ASP A 83 30.45 -18.79 12.77
CA ASP A 83 31.36 -19.89 13.14
C ASP A 83 30.55 -21.16 13.52
N PRO A 84 31.02 -22.39 13.24
CA PRO A 84 30.31 -23.63 13.53
C PRO A 84 30.85 -24.38 14.78
N THR A 85 30.07 -25.28 15.39
CA THR A 85 30.48 -26.68 15.74
C THR A 85 29.42 -27.45 16.56
N THR A 86 29.12 -28.68 16.11
CA THR A 86 28.80 -29.93 16.86
C THR A 86 28.16 -29.85 18.27
N THR A 87 27.07 -30.57 18.58
CA THR A 87 27.11 -32.04 18.83
C THR A 87 25.70 -32.67 18.96
N THR A 88 25.60 -33.95 18.59
CA THR A 88 24.44 -34.87 18.64
C THR A 88 23.93 -35.24 20.04
N TRP A 89 22.64 -35.61 20.15
CA TRP A 89 22.19 -36.68 21.05
C TRP A 89 21.06 -37.54 20.43
N TYR A 90 21.20 -38.86 20.57
CA TYR A 90 20.21 -39.89 20.22
C TYR A 90 19.18 -40.09 21.34
N ALA A 91 17.97 -40.52 20.98
CA ALA A 91 17.20 -41.51 21.75
C ALA A 91 16.26 -42.27 20.79
N ASP A 92 16.23 -43.60 20.95
CA ASP A 92 15.56 -44.57 20.07
C ASP A 92 14.42 -45.27 20.82
N THR A 93 13.43 -45.79 20.08
CA THR A 93 12.61 -46.93 20.52
C THR A 93 11.99 -47.66 19.33
N THR A 94 12.28 -48.96 19.23
CA THR A 94 11.91 -49.89 18.14
C THR A 94 11.07 -51.10 18.64
N PHE A 95 10.74 -52.04 17.74
CA PHE A 95 9.84 -53.22 17.84
C PHE A 95 8.33 -52.90 17.68
N GLY A 96 7.49 -53.62 16.92
CA GLY A 96 7.61 -54.86 16.11
C GLY A 96 6.42 -55.80 16.40
N ASP A 97 5.78 -56.57 15.49
CA ASP A 97 5.87 -56.84 14.04
C ASP A 97 4.48 -57.42 13.59
N GLY A 98 4.09 -57.70 12.34
CA GLY A 98 4.70 -57.60 11.00
C GLY A 98 4.37 -58.84 10.13
N MET A 99 3.47 -58.77 9.12
CA MET A 99 3.13 -59.93 8.25
C MET A 99 2.78 -59.60 6.78
N SER A 100 3.03 -60.57 5.90
CA SER A 100 3.19 -60.45 4.44
C SER A 100 2.01 -61.02 3.64
N SER A 101 1.79 -60.50 2.43
CA SER A 101 1.45 -61.32 1.25
C SER A 101 1.83 -60.60 -0.06
N THR A 102 2.06 -61.40 -1.11
CA THR A 102 2.75 -61.03 -2.36
C THR A 102 1.91 -61.33 -3.61
N GLU A 103 2.40 -60.89 -4.78
CA GLU A 103 2.01 -61.34 -6.14
C GLU A 103 0.66 -60.81 -6.71
N SER A 104 0.47 -60.66 -8.04
CA SER A 104 1.38 -60.73 -9.20
C SER A 104 0.83 -59.99 -10.44
N TYR A 105 1.68 -59.79 -11.44
CA TYR A 105 1.36 -59.34 -12.80
C TYR A 105 0.63 -60.43 -13.62
N THR A 106 -0.24 -60.01 -14.56
CA THR A 106 -0.49 -60.77 -15.80
C THR A 106 -0.64 -59.85 -17.01
N SER A 107 -0.07 -60.29 -18.13
CA SER A 107 -0.16 -59.67 -19.46
C SER A 107 -1.40 -60.17 -20.22
N LEU A 108 -1.93 -59.33 -21.10
CA LEU A 108 -2.63 -59.76 -22.31
C LEU A 108 -2.19 -58.86 -23.49
N ASP A 109 -1.10 -59.26 -24.13
CA ASP A 109 -0.93 -59.00 -25.56
C ASP A 109 -1.94 -59.82 -26.36
N GLU A 110 -2.46 -59.23 -27.43
CA GLU A 110 -2.59 -59.80 -28.79
C GLU A 110 -3.83 -59.25 -29.52
N LEU A 111 -3.58 -58.39 -30.52
CA LEU A 111 -4.26 -58.39 -31.83
C LEU A 111 -3.60 -57.36 -32.76
N LEU A 112 -2.72 -57.83 -33.65
CA LEU A 112 -2.09 -57.03 -34.71
C LEU A 112 -2.89 -57.13 -36.03
N SER A 113 -3.31 -55.97 -36.59
CA SER A 113 -3.52 -55.68 -38.03
C SER A 113 -4.40 -54.43 -38.19
N THR A 114 -4.20 -53.52 -39.15
CA THR A 114 -3.21 -53.39 -40.23
C THR A 114 -3.05 -51.90 -40.56
N THR A 115 -1.86 -51.44 -40.96
CA THR A 115 -1.69 -50.09 -41.52
C THR A 115 -1.94 -50.07 -43.03
N PRO A 116 -2.35 -48.92 -43.56
CA PRO A 116 -1.74 -48.39 -44.77
C PRO A 116 -1.20 -46.97 -44.57
N SER A 117 -0.02 -46.72 -45.14
CA SER A 117 0.62 -45.39 -45.17
C SER A 117 -0.12 -44.45 -46.11
N LEU A 118 -0.28 -43.18 -45.71
CA LEU A 118 -0.61 -42.08 -46.61
C LEU A 118 0.15 -40.82 -46.17
N ASP A 119 1.05 -40.35 -47.04
CA ASP A 119 1.75 -39.09 -46.88
C ASP A 119 0.79 -37.89 -46.98
N ALA A 120 0.84 -37.01 -46.00
CA ALA A 120 0.35 -35.64 -46.12
C ALA A 120 1.25 -34.72 -45.29
N ALA A 121 1.89 -33.75 -45.94
CA ALA A 121 2.74 -32.78 -45.25
C ALA A 121 1.89 -31.86 -44.37
N GLU A 122 2.24 -31.73 -43.09
CA GLU A 122 1.68 -30.69 -42.24
C GLU A 122 2.11 -29.30 -42.74
N PRO A 123 1.18 -28.35 -42.93
CA PRO A 123 1.55 -26.96 -43.11
C PRO A 123 2.02 -26.37 -41.77
N SER A 124 3.18 -25.72 -41.79
CA SER A 124 3.71 -24.96 -40.65
C SER A 124 2.67 -23.96 -40.11
N PRO A 125 2.56 -23.76 -38.78
CA PRO A 125 1.67 -22.74 -38.22
C PRO A 125 2.02 -21.35 -38.76
N PRO A 126 1.04 -20.47 -39.04
CA PRO A 126 1.33 -19.11 -39.45
C PRO A 126 1.98 -18.33 -38.29
N GLU A 127 2.99 -17.52 -38.59
CA GLU A 127 3.59 -16.61 -37.61
C GLU A 127 2.51 -15.64 -37.10
N VAL A 128 2.21 -15.72 -35.80
CA VAL A 128 1.28 -14.79 -35.15
C VAL A 128 2.00 -13.47 -34.93
N HIS A 129 1.77 -12.50 -35.81
CA HIS A 129 2.18 -11.12 -35.59
C HIS A 129 1.53 -10.58 -34.32
N TYR A 130 2.35 -10.34 -33.30
CA TYR A 130 1.94 -9.86 -31.97
C TYR A 130 1.65 -8.35 -31.98
N ALA A 131 0.79 -7.91 -32.89
CA ALA A 131 0.35 -6.53 -33.03
C ALA A 131 -1.05 -6.38 -32.40
N ASP A 132 -1.08 -5.69 -31.26
CA ASP A 132 -2.26 -5.09 -30.62
C ASP A 132 -3.56 -5.92 -30.62
N VAL A 133 -3.68 -6.81 -29.63
CA VAL A 133 -5.00 -7.18 -29.09
C VAL A 133 -5.56 -5.93 -28.39
N VAL A 134 -6.17 -5.04 -29.16
CA VAL A 134 -7.06 -4.01 -28.63
C VAL A 134 -8.28 -4.74 -28.07
N GLU A 135 -8.27 -4.98 -26.77
CA GLU A 135 -9.46 -5.32 -26.02
C GLU A 135 -10.44 -4.15 -26.20
N TRP A 136 -11.41 -4.36 -27.09
CA TRP A 136 -12.37 -3.36 -27.53
C TRP A 136 -13.38 -3.11 -26.42
N ALA A 137 -12.94 -2.37 -25.40
CA ALA A 137 -13.85 -1.72 -24.48
C ALA A 137 -14.86 -0.90 -25.30
N ASP A 138 -16.15 -1.19 -25.15
CA ASP A 138 -17.20 -0.35 -25.70
C ASP A 138 -17.04 1.05 -25.09
N THR A 139 -16.56 1.99 -25.89
CA THR A 139 -16.24 3.34 -25.41
C THR A 139 -17.48 4.05 -24.87
N SER A 140 -18.68 3.69 -25.37
CA SER A 140 -19.93 4.28 -24.90
C SER A 140 -20.28 3.87 -23.47
N ALA A 141 -19.77 2.73 -22.98
CA ALA A 141 -19.90 2.34 -21.58
C ALA A 141 -19.19 3.31 -20.62
N TYR A 142 -18.23 4.09 -21.13
CA TYR A 142 -17.42 5.04 -20.36
C TYR A 142 -17.86 6.50 -20.52
N ASP A 143 -18.73 6.83 -21.49
CA ASP A 143 -19.26 8.19 -21.69
C ASP A 143 -20.03 8.71 -20.46
N VAL A 144 -20.58 7.80 -19.64
CA VAL A 144 -21.25 8.13 -18.37
C VAL A 144 -20.33 8.91 -17.41
N TYR A 145 -19.02 8.71 -17.50
CA TYR A 145 -18.02 9.41 -16.69
C TYR A 145 -17.59 10.76 -17.25
N CYS A 146 -17.99 11.11 -18.48
CA CYS A 146 -17.71 12.41 -19.08
C CYS A 146 -18.66 13.53 -18.60
N LYS A 147 -19.64 13.21 -17.75
CA LYS A 147 -20.58 14.20 -17.22
C LYS A 147 -19.91 15.16 -16.23
N PRO A 148 -20.01 16.49 -16.44
CA PRO A 148 -19.34 17.47 -15.57
C PRO A 148 -19.71 17.34 -14.09
N GLU A 149 -20.95 16.98 -13.73
CA GLU A 149 -21.37 16.89 -12.33
C GLU A 149 -20.54 15.90 -11.49
N LEU A 150 -20.00 14.84 -12.10
CA LEU A 150 -19.15 13.87 -11.39
C LEU A 150 -17.84 14.51 -10.94
N CYS A 151 -17.28 15.46 -11.69
CA CYS A 151 -15.94 16.02 -11.45
C CYS A 151 -15.87 17.54 -11.24
N LEU A 152 -17.03 18.20 -11.07
CA LEU A 152 -17.09 19.62 -10.74
C LEU A 152 -16.81 19.82 -9.25
N ARG A 153 -15.71 20.47 -8.89
CA ARG A 153 -15.29 20.67 -7.50
C ARG A 153 -14.88 22.12 -7.26
N TYR A 154 -15.02 22.58 -6.01
CA TYR A 154 -14.50 23.89 -5.62
C TYR A 154 -12.98 23.84 -5.46
N ASN A 155 -12.27 24.76 -6.12
CA ASN A 155 -10.84 24.95 -5.94
C ASN A 155 -10.53 25.70 -4.63
N ARG A 156 -9.23 25.89 -4.33
CA ARG A 156 -8.75 26.60 -3.13
C ARG A 156 -9.17 28.08 -3.02
N HIS A 157 -9.74 28.66 -4.07
CA HIS A 157 -10.24 30.04 -4.12
C HIS A 157 -11.78 30.10 -4.03
N GLY A 158 -12.47 28.96 -3.95
CA GLY A 158 -13.93 28.89 -3.90
C GLY A 158 -14.60 28.96 -5.28
N GLU A 159 -13.85 28.71 -6.36
CA GLU A 159 -14.39 28.69 -7.73
C GLU A 159 -14.68 27.25 -8.17
N LEU A 160 -15.74 27.03 -8.95
CA LEU A 160 -16.04 25.71 -9.51
C LEU A 160 -15.10 25.40 -10.68
N GLU A 161 -14.37 24.29 -10.56
CA GLU A 161 -13.43 23.78 -11.55
C GLU A 161 -13.88 22.37 -11.99
N ALA A 162 -14.00 22.15 -13.30
CA ALA A 162 -14.29 20.83 -13.85
C ALA A 162 -12.97 20.07 -14.06
N LYS A 163 -12.82 18.92 -13.38
CA LYS A 163 -11.67 18.02 -13.53
C LYS A 163 -11.93 16.94 -14.59
N LYS A 164 -10.88 16.43 -15.23
CA LYS A 164 -11.02 15.30 -16.15
C LYS A 164 -11.25 14.00 -15.37
N HIS A 165 -12.37 13.32 -15.62
CA HIS A 165 -12.57 11.98 -15.06
C HIS A 165 -11.59 10.97 -15.69
N VAL A 166 -10.97 10.12 -14.87
CA VAL A 166 -9.97 9.12 -15.26
C VAL A 166 -10.46 8.20 -16.39
N ALA A 167 -11.75 7.84 -16.35
CA ALA A 167 -12.40 7.00 -17.33
C ALA A 167 -13.14 7.74 -18.46
N CYS A 168 -13.21 9.07 -18.46
CA CYS A 168 -13.91 9.78 -19.55
C CYS A 168 -13.16 9.61 -20.88
N GLY A 169 -13.83 9.06 -21.89
CA GLY A 169 -13.25 8.74 -23.19
C GLY A 169 -12.22 7.61 -23.15
N PHE A 170 -12.28 6.75 -22.11
CA PHE A 170 -11.42 5.57 -22.03
C PHE A 170 -11.79 4.53 -23.09
N ASN A 171 -10.76 3.97 -23.75
CA ASN A 171 -10.89 3.12 -24.93
C ASN A 171 -10.19 1.75 -24.79
N GLY A 172 -10.03 1.25 -23.56
CA GLY A 172 -9.31 -0.01 -23.26
C GLY A 172 -7.78 0.12 -23.27
N SER A 173 -7.22 1.11 -23.96
CA SER A 173 -5.78 1.19 -24.25
C SER A 173 -4.96 1.68 -23.05
N PHE A 174 -3.70 1.27 -23.02
CA PHE A 174 -2.68 1.90 -22.17
C PHE A 174 -2.30 3.29 -22.70
N ALA A 175 -1.76 4.15 -21.83
CA ALA A 175 -1.11 5.36 -22.28
C ALA A 175 0.09 5.04 -23.19
N HIS A 176 0.35 5.93 -24.15
CA HIS A 176 1.44 5.81 -25.12
C HIS A 176 2.82 5.70 -24.43
N GLU A 177 2.98 6.37 -23.30
CA GLU A 177 4.20 6.39 -22.49
C GLU A 177 4.43 5.09 -21.69
N CYS A 178 3.44 4.21 -21.56
CA CYS A 178 3.59 2.99 -20.79
C CYS A 178 4.52 1.98 -21.51
N PRO A 179 5.57 1.44 -20.86
CA PRO A 179 6.56 0.59 -21.52
C PRO A 179 6.00 -0.65 -22.26
N PRO A 180 6.68 -1.14 -23.31
CA PRO A 180 6.34 -2.41 -23.93
C PRO A 180 6.51 -3.58 -22.93
N GLY A 181 5.73 -4.64 -23.11
CA GLY A 181 5.68 -5.75 -22.15
C GLY A 181 4.85 -5.47 -20.88
N ARG A 182 4.17 -4.31 -20.82
CA ARG A 182 3.12 -4.00 -19.84
C ARG A 182 1.97 -5.01 -19.89
N MET A 183 1.39 -5.30 -18.73
CA MET A 183 0.14 -6.06 -18.59
C MET A 183 -0.66 -5.54 -17.40
N ILE A 184 -1.99 -5.53 -17.52
CA ILE A 184 -2.85 -5.47 -16.35
C ILE A 184 -2.84 -6.84 -15.68
N LEU A 185 -2.61 -6.85 -14.37
CA LEU A 185 -2.79 -8.04 -13.57
C LEU A 185 -4.25 -8.14 -13.16
N LYS A 186 -4.94 -9.16 -13.67
CA LYS A 186 -6.29 -9.52 -13.23
C LYS A 186 -6.28 -9.86 -11.74
N ILE A 187 -7.01 -9.08 -10.94
CA ILE A 187 -7.23 -9.36 -9.52
C ILE A 187 -8.34 -10.42 -9.42
N ASP A 188 -7.93 -11.68 -9.23
CA ASP A 188 -8.84 -12.79 -8.99
C ASP A 188 -9.47 -12.76 -7.58
N SER A 189 -10.30 -13.74 -7.24
CA SER A 189 -10.94 -13.82 -5.93
C SER A 189 -9.93 -13.95 -4.78
N GLN A 190 -8.85 -14.71 -4.97
CA GLN A 190 -7.84 -14.92 -3.92
C GLN A 190 -7.08 -13.62 -3.62
N LEU A 191 -6.63 -12.92 -4.66
CA LEU A 191 -5.94 -11.64 -4.50
C LEU A 191 -6.89 -10.54 -4.01
N ARG A 192 -8.16 -10.54 -4.44
CA ARG A 192 -9.21 -9.65 -3.92
C ARG A 192 -9.42 -9.83 -2.41
N HIS A 193 -9.63 -11.07 -1.96
CA HIS A 193 -9.78 -11.38 -0.53
C HIS A 193 -8.51 -11.02 0.25
N PHE A 194 -7.32 -11.27 -0.32
CA PHE A 194 -6.07 -10.88 0.30
C PHE A 194 -5.93 -9.37 0.49
N ILE A 195 -6.24 -8.57 -0.55
CA ILE A 195 -6.23 -7.10 -0.48
C ILE A 195 -7.22 -6.59 0.58
N LEU A 196 -8.45 -7.11 0.60
CA LEU A 196 -9.45 -6.77 1.63
C LEU A 196 -8.96 -7.13 3.03
N HIS A 197 -8.36 -8.29 3.20
CA HIS A 197 -7.82 -8.74 4.49
C HIS A 197 -6.70 -7.83 4.99
N GLN A 198 -5.74 -7.44 4.15
CA GLN A 198 -4.69 -6.48 4.54
C GLN A 198 -5.27 -5.13 5.01
N HIS A 199 -6.34 -4.63 4.37
CA HIS A 199 -7.01 -3.40 4.79
C HIS A 199 -7.80 -3.57 6.10
N ASN A 200 -8.61 -4.63 6.20
CA ASN A 200 -9.44 -4.87 7.38
C ASN A 200 -8.59 -5.21 8.62
N GLU A 201 -7.44 -5.88 8.49
CA GLU A 201 -6.50 -6.09 9.61
C GLU A 201 -5.95 -4.78 10.18
N VAL A 202 -5.47 -3.87 9.33
CA VAL A 202 -4.98 -2.54 9.76
C VAL A 202 -6.08 -1.76 10.47
N ARG A 203 -7.29 -1.77 9.92
CA ARG A 203 -8.47 -1.11 10.52
C ARG A 203 -8.86 -1.74 11.86
N ALA A 204 -8.86 -3.07 11.95
CA ALA A 204 -9.23 -3.82 13.16
C ALA A 204 -8.20 -3.60 14.27
N ARG A 205 -6.91 -3.60 13.94
CA ARG A 205 -5.81 -3.30 14.86
C ARG A 205 -5.96 -1.91 15.49
N LEU A 206 -6.19 -0.88 14.68
CA LEU A 206 -6.49 0.46 15.19
C LEU A 206 -7.79 0.46 16.01
N ALA A 207 -8.86 -0.15 15.52
CA ALA A 207 -10.17 -0.10 16.15
C ALA A 207 -10.18 -0.71 17.56
N ARG A 208 -9.40 -1.76 17.81
CA ARG A 208 -9.21 -2.35 19.14
C ARG A 208 -8.31 -1.54 20.07
N GLY A 209 -7.52 -0.60 19.55
CA GLY A 209 -6.48 0.12 20.30
C GLY A 209 -5.14 -0.60 20.36
N ASP A 210 -4.88 -1.58 19.46
CA ASP A 210 -3.61 -2.32 19.38
C ASP A 210 -2.51 -1.54 18.64
N GLU A 211 -2.87 -0.41 18.00
CA GLU A 211 -1.94 0.50 17.34
C GLU A 211 -1.45 1.58 18.33
N ALA A 212 -0.16 1.57 18.65
CA ALA A 212 0.38 2.36 19.74
C ALA A 212 0.23 3.88 19.50
N ASN A 213 -0.08 4.61 20.57
CA ASN A 213 -0.33 6.06 20.59
C ASN A 213 -1.65 6.51 19.94
N PHE A 214 -2.49 5.60 19.46
CA PHE A 214 -3.83 5.89 18.96
C PHE A 214 -4.92 5.31 19.87
N ALA A 215 -6.11 5.91 19.83
CA ALA A 215 -7.26 5.45 20.58
C ALA A 215 -8.08 4.44 19.77
N ALA A 216 -8.77 3.53 20.47
CA ALA A 216 -9.76 2.64 19.89
C ALA A 216 -10.87 3.40 19.13
N ALA A 217 -11.47 2.74 18.14
CA ALA A 217 -12.49 3.31 17.27
C ALA A 217 -13.89 2.82 17.66
N SER A 218 -14.82 3.76 17.79
CA SER A 218 -16.19 3.47 18.22
C SER A 218 -17.07 2.83 17.13
N ARG A 219 -16.78 3.09 15.84
CA ARG A 219 -17.59 2.63 14.69
C ARG A 219 -16.74 2.45 13.43
N MET A 220 -15.77 1.53 13.44
CA MET A 220 -14.94 1.26 12.26
C MET A 220 -15.61 0.17 11.38
N PRO A 221 -16.12 0.46 10.17
CA PRO A 221 -16.74 -0.57 9.33
C PRO A 221 -15.72 -1.54 8.73
N THR A 222 -16.17 -2.79 8.54
CA THR A 222 -15.49 -3.79 7.68
C THR A 222 -15.65 -3.37 6.22
N VAL A 223 -14.55 -3.05 5.54
CA VAL A 223 -14.62 -2.63 4.12
C VAL A 223 -14.88 -3.82 3.21
N THR A 224 -15.74 -3.61 2.22
CA THR A 224 -16.04 -4.57 1.14
C THR A 224 -15.35 -4.19 -0.16
N TRP A 225 -15.35 -5.11 -1.13
CA TRP A 225 -14.88 -4.81 -2.47
C TRP A 225 -15.96 -4.13 -3.30
N ASP A 226 -15.58 -3.14 -4.08
CA ASP A 226 -16.44 -2.50 -5.09
C ASP A 226 -15.76 -2.56 -6.46
N ASP A 227 -16.46 -3.16 -7.43
CA ASP A 227 -15.92 -3.40 -8.77
C ASP A 227 -15.90 -2.11 -9.64
N GLU A 228 -16.69 -1.08 -9.32
CA GLU A 228 -16.64 0.23 -10.01
C GLU A 228 -15.35 0.98 -9.62
N LEU A 229 -15.07 1.10 -8.32
CA LEU A 229 -13.82 1.64 -7.77
C LEU A 229 -12.60 0.88 -8.31
N ALA A 230 -12.68 -0.45 -8.43
CA ALA A 230 -11.59 -1.29 -8.95
C ALA A 230 -11.33 -1.03 -10.44
N ASN A 231 -12.37 -0.99 -11.26
CA ASN A 231 -12.28 -0.64 -12.67
C ASN A 231 -11.63 0.76 -12.86
N LEU A 232 -12.05 1.75 -12.08
CA LEU A 232 -11.45 3.10 -12.14
C LEU A 232 -9.98 3.12 -11.67
N ALA A 233 -9.60 2.27 -10.71
CA ALA A 233 -8.20 2.13 -10.28
C ALA A 233 -7.35 1.47 -11.39
N GLU A 234 -7.91 0.46 -12.07
CA GLU A 234 -7.30 -0.22 -13.20
C GLU A 234 -7.06 0.73 -14.40
N ILE A 235 -8.00 1.64 -14.65
CA ILE A 235 -7.87 2.67 -15.69
C ILE A 235 -6.79 3.69 -15.32
N ASN A 236 -6.63 4.09 -14.04
CA ASN A 236 -5.51 4.95 -13.65
C ASN A 236 -4.16 4.26 -13.92
N VAL A 237 -3.98 3.01 -13.47
CA VAL A 237 -2.69 2.30 -13.62
C VAL A 237 -2.35 1.95 -15.08
N ARG A 238 -3.33 1.93 -16.01
CA ARG A 238 -3.05 1.88 -17.46
C ARG A 238 -2.21 3.07 -17.98
N SER A 239 -2.07 4.15 -17.21
CA SER A 239 -1.12 5.22 -17.51
C SER A 239 0.34 4.84 -17.23
N CYS A 240 0.59 3.88 -16.33
CA CYS A 240 1.91 3.49 -15.84
C CYS A 240 2.73 4.63 -15.21
N ARG A 241 2.05 5.70 -14.80
CA ARG A 241 2.61 6.84 -14.06
C ARG A 241 2.27 6.70 -12.59
N PHE A 242 3.24 6.96 -11.72
CA PHE A 242 3.01 7.05 -10.27
C PHE A 242 2.42 8.44 -9.94
N GLU A 243 1.18 8.66 -10.35
CA GLU A 243 0.47 9.94 -10.31
C GLU A 243 -1.02 9.70 -10.04
N HIS A 244 -1.63 10.55 -9.21
CA HIS A 244 -3.08 10.52 -9.00
C HIS A 244 -3.81 11.10 -10.22
N ASP A 245 -4.85 10.41 -10.67
CA ASP A 245 -5.81 10.99 -11.62
C ASP A 245 -6.55 12.20 -11.01
N GLU A 246 -7.04 13.11 -11.86
CA GLU A 246 -7.71 14.33 -11.40
C GLU A 246 -9.08 14.06 -10.75
N CYS A 247 -9.76 12.98 -11.14
CA CYS A 247 -11.10 12.63 -10.69
C CYS A 247 -11.47 11.16 -11.00
N ARG A 248 -11.92 10.44 -9.97
CA ARG A 248 -12.40 9.04 -10.00
C ARG A 248 -13.80 8.88 -9.36
N SER A 249 -14.60 9.93 -9.43
CA SER A 249 -15.86 10.05 -8.68
C SER A 249 -16.95 9.21 -9.32
N THR A 250 -17.57 8.31 -8.55
CA THR A 250 -18.77 7.58 -8.98
C THR A 250 -20.03 8.27 -8.45
N TYR A 251 -21.22 7.87 -8.94
CA TYR A 251 -22.49 8.38 -8.38
C TYR A 251 -22.69 7.97 -6.91
N GLN A 252 -22.12 6.83 -6.50
CA GLN A 252 -22.15 6.36 -5.10
C GLN A 252 -21.06 7.04 -4.26
N PHE A 253 -19.89 7.27 -4.86
CA PHE A 253 -18.66 7.70 -4.20
C PHE A 253 -18.11 8.98 -4.84
N LEU A 254 -18.88 10.07 -4.72
CA LEU A 254 -18.51 11.39 -5.27
C LEU A 254 -17.19 11.94 -4.71
N HIS A 255 -16.74 11.47 -3.53
CA HIS A 255 -15.50 11.91 -2.91
C HIS A 255 -14.44 10.80 -2.87
N ALA A 256 -14.48 9.88 -3.84
CA ALA A 256 -13.61 8.71 -3.88
C ALA A 256 -12.11 9.06 -3.75
N GLY A 257 -11.48 8.48 -2.72
CA GLY A 257 -10.07 8.62 -2.42
C GLY A 257 -9.21 7.62 -3.18
N GLN A 258 -7.87 7.75 -3.08
CA GLN A 258 -6.94 6.84 -3.75
C GLN A 258 -5.60 6.77 -3.01
N ASN A 259 -5.10 5.55 -2.83
CA ASN A 259 -3.70 5.28 -2.50
C ASN A 259 -2.97 4.74 -3.74
N LEU A 260 -1.72 5.13 -3.89
CA LEU A 260 -0.83 4.63 -4.94
C LEU A 260 0.44 4.06 -4.32
N ALA A 261 0.96 2.98 -4.90
CA ALA A 261 2.26 2.44 -4.56
C ALA A 261 2.97 1.96 -5.84
N VAL A 262 4.28 2.14 -5.89
CA VAL A 262 5.12 1.61 -6.97
C VAL A 262 6.37 0.96 -6.39
N GLY A 263 6.76 -0.20 -6.93
CA GLY A 263 7.97 -0.91 -6.52
C GLY A 263 8.63 -1.66 -7.68
N SER A 264 9.93 -1.90 -7.54
CA SER A 264 10.74 -2.72 -8.46
C SER A 264 11.12 -4.03 -7.77
N TYR A 265 10.79 -5.15 -8.40
CA TYR A 265 10.97 -6.49 -7.84
C TYR A 265 11.69 -7.40 -8.83
N TYR A 266 12.28 -8.49 -8.34
CA TYR A 266 12.74 -9.56 -9.22
C TYR A 266 11.56 -10.20 -9.95
N LEU A 267 11.82 -10.84 -11.09
CA LEU A 267 10.77 -11.33 -11.98
C LEU A 267 9.91 -12.41 -11.32
N GLU A 268 10.55 -13.23 -10.48
CA GLU A 268 9.99 -14.35 -9.72
C GLU A 268 9.27 -13.97 -8.42
N THR A 269 9.44 -12.75 -7.90
CA THR A 269 8.83 -12.33 -6.62
C THR A 269 7.30 -12.47 -6.67
N ASN A 270 6.70 -13.14 -5.69
CA ASN A 270 5.27 -13.46 -5.72
C ASN A 270 4.40 -12.20 -5.59
N ILE A 271 3.28 -12.13 -6.33
CA ILE A 271 2.42 -10.94 -6.32
C ILE A 271 1.75 -10.66 -4.96
N PHE A 272 1.42 -11.69 -4.18
CA PHE A 272 0.86 -11.53 -2.83
C PHE A 272 1.91 -10.93 -1.87
N GLU A 273 3.19 -11.24 -2.07
CA GLU A 273 4.30 -10.63 -1.32
C GLU A 273 4.47 -9.15 -1.71
N ILE A 274 4.44 -8.85 -3.01
CA ILE A 274 4.51 -7.47 -3.52
C ILE A 274 3.35 -6.63 -2.97
N VAL A 275 2.11 -7.11 -3.11
CA VAL A 275 0.91 -6.41 -2.64
C VAL A 275 0.93 -6.24 -1.12
N ARG A 276 1.41 -7.23 -0.35
CA ARG A 276 1.66 -7.08 1.09
C ARG A 276 2.63 -5.93 1.34
N ASN A 277 3.83 -5.99 0.76
CA ASN A 277 4.89 -5.02 1.00
C ASN A 277 4.44 -3.59 0.65
N LEU A 278 3.78 -3.39 -0.49
CA LEU A 278 3.25 -2.09 -0.90
C LEU A 278 2.11 -1.61 0.03
N THR A 279 1.23 -2.49 0.50
CA THR A 279 0.17 -2.13 1.47
C THR A 279 0.76 -1.82 2.86
N THR A 280 1.82 -2.52 3.27
CA THR A 280 2.56 -2.24 4.52
C THR A 280 3.27 -0.89 4.47
N LEU A 281 3.77 -0.45 3.31
CA LEU A 281 4.32 0.92 3.18
C LEU A 281 3.25 1.99 3.48
N TRP A 282 2.01 1.81 3.00
CA TRP A 282 0.90 2.71 3.33
C TRP A 282 0.53 2.68 4.81
N HIS A 283 0.51 1.49 5.43
CA HIS A 283 0.22 1.35 6.86
C HIS A 283 1.29 2.04 7.71
N ASN A 284 2.58 1.85 7.40
CA ASN A 284 3.71 2.33 8.19
C ASN A 284 3.76 3.85 8.40
N GLU A 285 3.06 4.65 7.60
CA GLU A 285 2.89 6.10 7.84
C GLU A 285 2.19 6.41 9.18
N TYR A 286 1.60 5.40 9.86
CA TYR A 286 1.15 5.53 11.25
C TYR A 286 2.25 6.05 12.18
N ALA A 287 3.51 5.72 11.92
CA ALA A 287 4.66 6.11 12.74
C ALA A 287 4.98 7.61 12.63
N ASP A 288 4.53 8.27 11.57
CA ASP A 288 4.78 9.68 11.31
C ASP A 288 3.64 10.59 11.80
N THR A 289 2.45 10.06 12.11
CA THR A 289 1.27 10.85 12.54
C THR A 289 0.98 10.78 14.04
N THR A 290 0.04 11.59 14.52
CA THR A 290 -0.39 11.60 15.94
C THR A 290 -1.92 11.61 16.06
N GLN A 291 -2.44 11.25 17.23
CA GLN A 291 -3.88 11.23 17.47
C GLN A 291 -4.55 12.58 17.20
N GLU A 292 -3.88 13.70 17.54
CA GLU A 292 -4.39 15.05 17.31
C GLU A 292 -4.59 15.35 15.82
N VAL A 293 -3.74 14.78 14.95
CA VAL A 293 -3.89 14.89 13.49
C VAL A 293 -5.03 14.01 12.99
N LEU A 294 -5.25 12.83 13.57
CA LEU A 294 -6.39 11.97 13.21
C LEU A 294 -7.74 12.51 13.70
N ASP A 295 -7.75 13.22 14.84
CA ASP A 295 -8.93 13.89 15.39
C ASP A 295 -9.39 15.08 14.52
N ARG A 296 -8.45 15.73 13.82
CA ARG A 296 -8.70 16.86 12.92
C ARG A 296 -7.69 16.82 11.77
N TYR A 297 -8.03 16.06 10.73
CA TYR A 297 -7.15 15.83 9.58
C TYR A 297 -6.67 17.15 8.95
N THR A 298 -5.37 17.24 8.65
CA THR A 298 -4.77 18.40 8.01
C THR A 298 -3.70 17.98 7.01
N THR A 299 -3.62 18.72 5.90
CA THR A 299 -2.57 18.62 4.89
C THR A 299 -1.34 19.46 5.21
N ASP A 300 -1.40 20.33 6.22
CA ASP A 300 -0.29 21.21 6.63
C ASP A 300 0.77 20.48 7.48
N TYR A 301 0.76 19.14 7.47
CA TYR A 301 1.61 18.29 8.27
C TYR A 301 2.86 17.87 7.48
N ASN A 302 4.03 17.97 8.11
CA ASN A 302 5.34 17.82 7.43
C ASN A 302 5.75 16.37 7.09
N ALA A 303 4.81 15.43 7.02
CA ALA A 303 5.08 14.04 6.67
C ALA A 303 3.96 13.46 5.80
N THR A 304 4.32 12.49 4.95
CA THR A 304 3.37 11.74 4.14
C THR A 304 2.57 10.80 5.04
N ILE A 305 1.33 11.16 5.33
CA ILE A 305 0.39 10.39 6.17
C ILE A 305 -0.93 10.09 5.44
N GLY A 306 -0.99 10.45 4.15
CA GLY A 306 -2.20 10.38 3.34
C GLY A 306 -2.66 8.94 3.14
N HIS A 307 -1.73 8.00 2.94
CA HIS A 307 -2.07 6.62 2.67
C HIS A 307 -2.60 5.91 3.91
N TYR A 308 -1.95 6.10 5.08
CA TYR A 308 -2.46 5.53 6.33
C TYR A 308 -3.84 6.10 6.68
N THR A 309 -4.00 7.43 6.69
CA THR A 309 -5.30 8.05 7.02
C THR A 309 -6.42 7.60 6.08
N GLN A 310 -6.12 7.36 4.81
CA GLN A 310 -7.06 6.80 3.85
C GLN A 310 -7.48 5.36 4.19
N MET A 311 -6.54 4.49 4.61
CA MET A 311 -6.84 3.10 5.00
C MET A 311 -7.73 3.04 6.25
N ILE A 312 -7.51 3.93 7.22
CA ILE A 312 -8.18 3.92 8.54
C ILE A 312 -9.39 4.86 8.66
N SER A 313 -9.92 5.42 7.57
CA SER A 313 -11.10 6.27 7.68
C SER A 313 -12.36 5.48 8.04
N ASP A 314 -13.11 5.88 9.08
CA ASP A 314 -14.36 5.20 9.46
C ASP A 314 -15.53 5.47 8.52
N ARG A 315 -15.37 6.41 7.57
CA ARG A 315 -16.34 6.72 6.53
C ARG A 315 -16.11 5.98 5.22
N THR A 316 -14.99 5.28 5.05
CA THR A 316 -14.82 4.41 3.88
C THR A 316 -15.44 3.04 4.17
N VAL A 317 -16.40 2.64 3.33
CA VAL A 317 -17.16 1.38 3.42
C VAL A 317 -16.74 0.36 2.36
N ALA A 318 -16.13 0.84 1.28
CA ALA A 318 -15.73 0.04 0.15
C ALA A 318 -14.38 0.48 -0.40
N ILE A 319 -13.65 -0.48 -0.98
CA ILE A 319 -12.41 -0.26 -1.73
C ILE A 319 -12.43 -1.06 -3.03
N GLY A 320 -11.69 -0.60 -4.03
CA GLY A 320 -11.47 -1.35 -5.26
C GLY A 320 -10.12 -0.97 -5.85
N CYS A 321 -9.35 -1.95 -6.30
CA CYS A 321 -7.95 -1.74 -6.66
C CYS A 321 -7.64 -2.24 -8.08
N GLY A 322 -6.55 -1.73 -8.66
CA GLY A 322 -6.02 -2.12 -9.97
C GLY A 322 -4.49 -2.19 -9.93
N ILE A 323 -3.92 -3.12 -10.71
CA ILE A 323 -2.47 -3.37 -10.74
C ILE A 323 -2.00 -3.45 -12.20
N VAL A 324 -0.98 -2.65 -12.54
CA VAL A 324 -0.20 -2.85 -13.77
C VAL A 324 1.18 -3.38 -13.43
N ILE A 325 1.66 -4.30 -14.26
CA ILE A 325 3.00 -4.85 -14.21
C ILE A 325 3.70 -4.49 -15.52
N TYR A 326 4.94 -4.02 -15.47
CA TYR A 326 5.74 -3.73 -16.67
C TYR A 326 7.24 -3.97 -16.44
N PRO A 327 7.99 -4.43 -17.45
CA PRO A 327 9.42 -4.64 -17.31
C PRO A 327 10.17 -3.30 -17.30
N LYS A 328 11.23 -3.21 -16.52
CA LYS A 328 12.19 -2.10 -16.56
C LYS A 328 13.61 -2.64 -16.47
N LYS A 329 14.40 -2.42 -17.52
CA LYS A 329 15.84 -2.70 -17.50
C LYS A 329 16.53 -1.70 -16.56
N MET A 330 17.35 -2.20 -15.64
CA MET A 330 18.25 -1.43 -14.81
C MET A 330 19.62 -2.10 -14.87
N GLU A 331 20.59 -1.41 -15.46
CA GLU A 331 21.91 -1.97 -15.78
C GLU A 331 21.77 -3.28 -16.58
N ASP A 332 22.35 -4.39 -16.12
CA ASP A 332 22.29 -5.69 -16.81
C ASP A 332 21.05 -6.53 -16.45
N PHE A 333 20.21 -6.07 -15.52
CA PHE A 333 19.05 -6.81 -15.02
C PHE A 333 17.72 -6.24 -15.54
N VAL A 334 16.70 -7.09 -15.66
CA VAL A 334 15.32 -6.68 -15.93
C VAL A 334 14.50 -6.88 -14.67
N PHE A 335 13.97 -5.80 -14.12
CA PHE A 335 13.09 -5.81 -12.96
C PHE A 335 11.62 -5.77 -13.39
N LYS A 336 10.77 -6.38 -12.58
CA LYS A 336 9.33 -6.29 -12.64
C LYS A 336 8.90 -5.04 -11.86
N MET A 337 8.48 -4.01 -12.58
CA MET A 337 7.80 -2.87 -11.95
C MET A 337 6.35 -3.25 -11.67
N VAL A 338 5.86 -2.92 -10.49
CA VAL A 338 4.45 -3.06 -10.11
C VAL A 338 3.97 -1.70 -9.65
N LEU A 339 2.96 -1.16 -10.34
CA LEU A 339 2.21 0.03 -9.93
C LEU A 339 0.80 -0.43 -9.51
N TYR A 340 0.46 -0.09 -8.27
CA TYR A 340 -0.73 -0.56 -7.55
C TYR A 340 -1.53 0.65 -7.08
N ALA A 341 -2.79 0.71 -7.49
CA ALA A 341 -3.73 1.73 -7.05
C ALA A 341 -4.89 1.07 -6.30
N CYS A 342 -5.29 1.64 -5.17
CA CYS A 342 -6.56 1.34 -4.51
C CYS A 342 -7.38 2.62 -4.42
N ASN A 343 -8.61 2.57 -4.94
CA ASN A 343 -9.61 3.60 -4.74
C ASN A 343 -10.48 3.27 -3.53
N TYR A 344 -10.95 4.30 -2.82
CA TYR A 344 -11.70 4.19 -1.57
C TYR A 344 -13.00 4.99 -1.68
N ALA A 345 -14.08 4.54 -1.04
CA ALA A 345 -15.40 5.19 -1.08
C ALA A 345 -15.39 6.69 -0.72
N ILE A 346 -14.47 7.13 0.14
CA ILE A 346 -14.24 8.54 0.48
C ILE A 346 -12.75 8.83 0.70
N THR A 347 -12.31 10.04 0.39
CA THR A 347 -10.99 10.58 0.75
C THR A 347 -10.95 11.19 2.16
N SER A 348 -9.75 11.31 2.74
CA SER A 348 -9.54 12.02 4.01
C SER A 348 -9.91 13.51 3.88
N ILE A 349 -10.94 13.95 4.63
CA ILE A 349 -11.47 15.32 4.52
C ILE A 349 -10.79 16.27 5.52
N VAL A 350 -10.15 17.33 5.02
CA VAL A 350 -9.47 18.35 5.83
C VAL A 350 -10.42 19.00 6.84
N GLY A 351 -9.94 19.16 8.08
CA GLY A 351 -10.68 19.73 9.20
C GLY A 351 -11.64 18.76 9.91
N GLN A 352 -11.79 17.53 9.41
CA GLN A 352 -12.69 16.50 9.95
C GLN A 352 -11.88 15.36 10.58
N PRO A 353 -12.46 14.59 11.53
CA PRO A 353 -11.82 13.38 12.02
C PRO A 353 -11.67 12.34 10.88
N VAL A 354 -10.57 11.59 10.94
CA VAL A 354 -10.33 10.40 10.13
C VAL A 354 -11.25 9.26 10.61
N TYR A 355 -11.36 9.10 11.93
CA TYR A 355 -12.29 8.19 12.60
C TYR A 355 -12.78 8.72 13.95
N LEU A 356 -13.92 8.21 14.43
CA LEU A 356 -14.49 8.54 15.73
C LEU A 356 -13.96 7.64 16.84
N LYS A 357 -13.08 8.20 17.69
CA LYS A 357 -12.60 7.56 18.92
C LYS A 357 -13.73 7.12 19.87
N GLY A 358 -13.51 6.04 20.58
CA GLY A 358 -14.34 5.62 21.71
C GLY A 358 -14.07 4.17 22.11
N GLU A 359 -14.95 3.60 22.94
CA GLU A 359 -14.92 2.16 23.23
C GLU A 359 -15.14 1.35 21.95
N THR A 360 -14.32 0.33 21.74
CA THR A 360 -14.27 -0.50 20.53
C THR A 360 -15.66 -0.99 20.11
N GLY A 361 -16.11 -0.58 18.92
CA GLY A 361 -17.39 -1.01 18.35
C GLY A 361 -18.65 -0.52 19.09
N SER A 362 -18.53 0.31 20.12
CA SER A 362 -19.66 0.83 20.95
C SER A 362 -20.74 1.61 20.18
N ARG A 363 -20.48 1.95 18.92
CA ARG A 363 -21.40 2.66 18.01
C ARG A 363 -21.70 1.89 16.72
N CYS A 364 -21.33 0.61 16.62
CA CYS A 364 -21.82 -0.26 15.56
C CYS A 364 -23.30 -0.59 15.81
N ALA A 365 -24.18 -0.15 14.91
CA ALA A 365 -25.62 -0.35 14.99
C ALA A 365 -26.06 -1.76 14.54
N THR A 366 -25.30 -2.42 13.67
CA THR A 366 -25.58 -3.80 13.20
C THR A 366 -24.79 -4.87 13.95
N GLY A 367 -24.00 -4.47 14.95
CA GLY A 367 -23.11 -5.34 15.70
C GLY A 367 -21.68 -5.39 15.13
N THR A 368 -20.84 -6.22 15.74
CA THR A 368 -19.42 -6.38 15.35
C THR A 368 -19.23 -7.46 14.30
N SER A 369 -18.18 -7.33 13.49
CA SER A 369 -17.75 -8.37 12.55
C SER A 369 -17.35 -9.66 13.28
N SER A 370 -17.74 -10.81 12.73
CA SER A 370 -17.27 -12.14 13.17
C SER A 370 -15.81 -12.39 12.82
N ASP A 371 -15.34 -11.79 11.72
CA ASP A 371 -14.08 -12.14 11.08
C ASP A 371 -12.96 -11.17 11.51
N TYR A 372 -13.32 -9.93 11.85
CA TYR A 372 -12.41 -8.86 12.21
C TYR A 372 -12.80 -8.23 13.55
N ALA A 373 -12.25 -8.77 14.64
CA ALA A 373 -12.51 -8.29 15.99
C ALA A 373 -12.24 -6.77 16.10
N GLY A 374 -13.26 -6.02 16.54
CA GLY A 374 -13.23 -4.56 16.69
C GLY A 374 -13.81 -3.76 15.53
N LEU A 375 -14.11 -4.39 14.39
CA LEU A 375 -14.87 -3.76 13.30
C LEU A 375 -16.38 -3.96 13.48
N CYS A 376 -17.18 -3.07 12.90
CA CYS A 376 -18.61 -3.29 12.69
C CYS A 376 -18.82 -4.35 11.60
N SER A 377 -19.97 -5.03 11.63
CA SER A 377 -20.35 -6.00 10.60
C SER A 377 -20.53 -5.34 9.22
N VAL A 378 -20.61 -6.13 8.15
CA VAL A 378 -20.72 -5.61 6.77
C VAL A 378 -22.04 -4.87 6.53
N GLU A 379 -23.10 -5.24 7.26
CA GLU A 379 -24.41 -4.58 7.21
C GLU A 379 -24.34 -3.10 7.64
N GLU A 380 -23.36 -2.73 8.48
CA GLU A 380 -23.12 -1.34 8.92
C GLU A 380 -22.84 -0.41 7.72
N ASN A 381 -22.30 -0.94 6.63
CA ASN A 381 -22.00 -0.17 5.41
C ASN A 381 -23.24 0.47 4.80
N GLN A 382 -24.45 -0.10 5.01
CA GLN A 382 -25.72 0.50 4.58
C GLN A 382 -26.11 1.74 5.41
N LEU A 383 -25.49 1.93 6.58
CA LEU A 383 -25.77 3.00 7.54
C LEU A 383 -24.68 4.08 7.57
N ILE A 384 -23.64 3.96 6.75
CA ILE A 384 -22.51 4.89 6.68
C ILE A 384 -22.53 5.55 5.31
N LYS A 385 -22.60 6.89 5.30
CA LYS A 385 -22.59 7.69 4.06
C LYS A 385 -21.16 8.20 3.82
N PRO A 386 -20.50 7.82 2.71
CA PRO A 386 -19.14 8.24 2.37
C PRO A 386 -19.11 9.68 1.82
N ILE A 387 -19.56 10.64 2.63
CA ILE A 387 -19.65 12.06 2.27
C ILE A 387 -18.93 12.95 3.31
N PRO A 388 -18.46 14.13 2.92
CA PRO A 388 -18.01 15.16 3.85
C PRO A 388 -19.13 15.57 4.81
N ALA A 389 -18.80 15.78 6.08
CA ALA A 389 -19.69 16.48 7.00
C ALA A 389 -19.62 17.99 6.70
N TYR A 390 -20.66 18.56 6.10
CA TYR A 390 -20.79 20.01 5.99
C TYR A 390 -21.33 20.54 7.31
N VAL A 391 -20.54 21.36 8.00
CA VAL A 391 -20.82 21.93 9.34
C VAL A 391 -20.94 23.44 9.23
#